data_AF-A0A1H9U4R1-F1
#
_entry.id   AF-A0A1H9U4R1-F1
#
_cell.length_a   1.000
_cell.length_b   1.000
_cell.length_c   1.000
_cell.angle_alpha   90.00
_cell.angle_beta   90.00
_cell.angle_gamma   90.00
#
_symmetry.space_group_name_H-M   'P 1'
#
loop_
_entity.id
_entity.type
_entity.pdbx_description
1 polymer ?
#
loop_
_entity_poly.entity_id
_entity_poly.type
_entity_poly.pdbx_seq_one_letter_code
_entity_poly.pdbx_strand_id
1 'polypeptide(L)'
;MPAAHPPELRRRALDLVRQGNPVAKTARDLGISQSCLRNWMNHDPINAARKSGVTTDEHKKLVELRFRNCVLELKIDILACRTFASDGVGSRTPRRTRIS
;
A
#
# COMPACT_ATOMS: atom_id res chain seq x y z
N MET A 1 -26.23 10.86 6.84
CA MET A 1 -25.38 10.08 5.91
C MET A 1 -25.75 10.49 4.49
N PRO A 2 -24.90 11.17 3.70
CA PRO A 2 -25.28 11.58 2.35
C PRO A 2 -25.45 10.32 1.47
N ALA A 3 -26.51 10.29 0.68
CA ALA A 3 -26.92 9.14 -0.11
C ALA A 3 -25.79 8.68 -1.05
N ALA A 4 -25.48 7.38 -0.98
CA ALA A 4 -24.58 6.73 -1.92
C ALA A 4 -25.08 7.04 -3.34
N HIS A 5 -24.25 7.70 -4.14
CA HIS A 5 -24.58 7.95 -5.52
C HIS A 5 -24.90 6.61 -6.20
N PRO A 6 -25.95 6.53 -7.03
CA PRO A 6 -26.40 5.27 -7.57
C PRO A 6 -25.29 4.62 -8.39
N PRO A 7 -25.09 3.29 -8.29
CA PRO A 7 -23.96 2.60 -8.89
C PRO A 7 -23.95 2.72 -10.43
N GLU A 8 -25.11 2.89 -11.05
CA GLU A 8 -25.26 3.09 -12.49
C GLU A 8 -24.62 4.39 -12.99
N LEU A 9 -24.73 5.48 -12.21
CA LEU A 9 -24.10 6.76 -12.53
C LEU A 9 -22.57 6.65 -12.50
N ARG A 10 -22.05 5.95 -11.49
CA ARG A 10 -20.61 5.68 -11.37
C ARG A 10 -20.09 4.88 -12.57
N ARG A 11 -20.78 3.80 -12.96
CA ARG A 11 -20.38 2.97 -14.11
C ARG A 11 -20.37 3.77 -15.41
N ARG A 12 -21.46 4.48 -15.72
CA ARG A 12 -21.55 5.32 -16.94
C ARG A 12 -20.47 6.39 -17.00
N ALA A 13 -20.17 7.04 -15.88
CA ALA A 13 -19.12 8.06 -15.82
C ALA A 13 -17.73 7.48 -16.11
N LEU A 14 -17.44 6.30 -15.57
CA LEU A 14 -16.15 5.61 -15.79
C LEU A 14 -16.01 5.07 -17.20
N ASP A 15 -17.08 4.56 -17.80
CA ASP A 15 -17.09 4.10 -19.20
C ASP A 15 -16.84 5.25 -20.18
N LEU A 16 -17.47 6.41 -19.97
CA LEU A 16 -17.25 7.61 -20.79
C LEU A 16 -15.82 8.13 -20.70
N VAL A 17 -15.25 8.12 -19.49
CA VAL A 17 -13.84 8.50 -19.27
C VAL A 17 -12.89 7.49 -19.93
N ARG A 18 -13.20 6.19 -19.88
CA ARG A 18 -12.43 5.16 -20.59
C ARG A 18 -12.46 5.32 -22.11
N GLN A 19 -13.56 5.79 -22.66
CA GLN A 19 -13.70 6.12 -24.08
C GLN A 19 -12.90 7.37 -24.49
N GLY A 20 -12.23 8.05 -23.55
CA GLY A 20 -11.39 9.22 -23.81
C GLY A 20 -12.12 10.57 -23.67
N ASN A 21 -13.35 10.58 -23.15
CA ASN A 21 -14.05 11.84 -22.92
C ASN A 21 -13.42 12.63 -21.76
N PRO A 22 -13.27 13.96 -21.90
CA PRO A 22 -12.73 14.77 -20.83
C PRO A 22 -13.63 14.72 -19.59
N VAL A 23 -12.99 14.63 -18.42
CA VAL A 23 -13.63 14.54 -17.10
C VAL A 23 -14.62 15.69 -16.88
N ALA A 24 -14.28 16.88 -17.38
CA ALA A 24 -15.10 18.08 -17.29
C ALA A 24 -16.44 17.97 -18.03
N LYS A 25 -16.41 17.40 -19.24
CA LYS A 25 -17.61 17.22 -20.07
C LYS A 25 -18.50 16.13 -19.49
N THR A 26 -17.90 14.98 -19.18
CA THR A 26 -18.58 13.84 -18.57
C THR A 26 -19.26 14.20 -17.25
N ALA A 27 -18.60 14.99 -16.40
CA ALA A 27 -19.18 15.45 -15.15
C ALA A 27 -20.40 16.37 -15.38
N ARG A 28 -20.34 17.24 -16.39
CA ARG A 28 -21.41 18.16 -16.73
C ARG A 28 -22.62 17.45 -17.35
N ASP A 29 -22.40 16.48 -18.23
CA ASP A 29 -23.45 15.64 -18.82
C ASP A 29 -24.18 14.79 -17.77
N LEU A 30 -23.48 14.33 -16.73
CA LEU A 30 -24.06 13.50 -15.67
C LEU A 30 -24.55 14.31 -14.46
N GLY A 31 -24.39 15.63 -14.47
CA GLY A 31 -24.79 16.52 -13.36
C GLY A 31 -24.01 16.31 -12.07
N ILE A 32 -22.78 15.76 -12.14
CA ILE A 32 -21.91 15.50 -10.98
C ILE A 32 -20.76 16.50 -10.91
N SER A 33 -20.19 16.70 -9.71
CA SER A 33 -18.99 17.51 -9.58
C SER A 33 -17.76 16.78 -10.15
N GLN A 34 -16.85 17.52 -10.79
CA GLN A 34 -15.59 16.95 -11.30
C GLN A 34 -14.78 16.28 -10.19
N SER A 35 -14.81 16.84 -8.98
CA SER A 35 -14.15 16.30 -7.80
C SER A 35 -14.69 14.91 -7.43
N CYS A 36 -16.01 14.69 -7.55
CA CYS A 36 -16.63 13.39 -7.28
C CYS A 36 -16.20 12.35 -8.33
N LEU A 37 -16.18 12.73 -9.60
CA LEU A 37 -15.72 11.86 -10.68
C LEU A 37 -14.24 11.48 -10.54
N ARG A 38 -13.38 12.43 -10.12
CA ARG A 38 -11.96 12.16 -9.82
C ARG A 38 -11.80 11.21 -8.63
N ASN A 39 -12.65 11.35 -7.62
CA ASN A 39 -12.67 10.44 -6.48
C ASN A 39 -13.05 9.02 -6.90
N TRP A 40 -14.04 8.85 -7.78
CA TRP A 40 -14.41 7.54 -8.31
C TRP A 40 -13.33 6.88 -9.14
N MET A 41 -12.57 7.64 -9.92
CA MET A 41 -11.42 7.09 -10.65
C MET A 41 -10.35 6.54 -9.71
N ASN A 42 -10.12 7.21 -8.57
CA ASN A 42 -9.15 6.78 -7.56
C ASN A 42 -9.63 5.58 -6.75
N HIS A 43 -10.93 5.49 -6.47
CA HIS A 43 -11.56 4.37 -5.74
C HIS A 43 -12.06 3.25 -6.66
N ASP A 44 -11.84 3.34 -7.97
CA ASP A 44 -12.21 2.28 -8.90
C ASP A 44 -11.31 1.07 -8.67
N PRO A 45 -11.85 -0.11 -8.34
CA PRO A 45 -11.04 -1.29 -8.03
C PRO A 45 -10.18 -1.75 -9.22
N ILE A 46 -10.57 -1.43 -10.46
CA ILE A 46 -9.81 -1.77 -11.67
C ILE A 46 -8.65 -0.78 -11.86
N ASN A 47 -8.81 0.50 -11.52
CA ASN A 47 -7.68 1.43 -11.43
C ASN A 47 -6.82 1.20 -10.18
N ALA A 48 -7.40 0.72 -9.08
CA ALA A 48 -6.64 0.29 -7.91
C ALA A 48 -5.74 -0.90 -8.28
N ALA A 49 -6.22 -1.85 -9.09
CA ALA A 49 -5.43 -2.94 -9.65
C ALA A 49 -4.32 -2.45 -10.62
N ARG A 50 -4.57 -1.36 -11.35
CA ARG A 50 -3.60 -0.76 -12.29
C ARG A 50 -2.56 0.13 -11.59
N LYS A 51 -2.95 0.86 -10.54
CA LYS A 51 -2.04 1.58 -9.62
C LYS A 51 -1.27 0.62 -8.70
N SER A 52 -1.84 -0.54 -8.36
CA SER A 52 -1.15 -1.61 -7.64
C SER A 52 -0.18 -2.41 -8.52
N GLY A 53 0.05 -1.99 -9.76
CA GLY A 53 1.08 -2.54 -10.64
C GLY A 53 2.52 -2.45 -10.08
N VAL A 54 2.70 -1.83 -8.92
CA VAL A 54 4.00 -1.74 -8.21
C VAL A 54 3.94 -2.25 -6.75
N THR A 55 2.79 -2.59 -6.14
CA THR A 55 2.75 -2.52 -4.65
C THR A 55 1.90 -3.56 -3.92
N THR A 56 1.64 -4.73 -4.48
CA THR A 56 1.05 -5.83 -3.68
C THR A 56 1.97 -7.03 -3.58
N ASP A 57 2.57 -7.48 -4.69
CA ASP A 57 3.55 -8.56 -4.68
C ASP A 57 4.90 -8.10 -4.12
N GLU A 58 5.37 -6.92 -4.55
CA GLU A 58 6.59 -6.30 -4.01
C GLU A 58 6.45 -5.97 -2.52
N HIS A 59 5.25 -5.56 -2.08
CA HIS A 59 4.99 -5.25 -0.68
C HIS A 59 4.91 -6.52 0.18
N LYS A 60 4.32 -7.61 -0.34
CA LYS A 60 4.38 -8.94 0.29
C LYS A 60 5.81 -9.44 0.39
N LYS A 61 6.60 -9.30 -0.68
CA LYS A 61 8.03 -9.61 -0.69
C LYS A 61 8.78 -8.75 0.33
N LEU A 62 8.54 -7.45 0.40
CA LEU A 62 9.17 -6.57 1.40
C LEU A 62 8.83 -6.98 2.84
N VAL A 63 7.57 -7.32 3.11
CA VAL A 63 7.16 -7.80 4.44
C VAL A 63 7.82 -9.14 4.77
N GLU A 64 7.86 -10.07 3.82
CA GLU A 64 8.51 -11.37 3.99
C GLU A 64 10.03 -11.23 4.20
N LEU A 65 10.71 -10.38 3.42
CA LEU A 65 12.13 -10.09 3.59
C LEU A 65 12.42 -9.42 4.94
N ARG A 66 11.56 -8.50 5.40
CA ARG A 66 11.69 -7.87 6.73
C ARG A 66 11.51 -8.88 7.86
N PHE A 67 10.52 -9.78 7.73
CA PHE A 67 10.31 -10.86 8.70
C PHE A 67 11.52 -11.80 8.77
N ARG A 68 12.06 -12.22 7.62
CA ARG A 68 13.26 -13.05 7.55
C ARG A 68 14.47 -12.36 8.18
N ASN A 69 14.66 -11.07 7.93
CA ASN A 69 15.73 -10.29 8.57
C ASN A 69 15.59 -10.27 10.10
N CYS A 70 14.40 -10.00 10.61
CA CYS A 70 14.14 -10.03 12.05
C CYS A 70 14.45 -11.40 12.68
N VAL A 71 14.07 -12.49 12.02
CA VAL A 71 14.38 -13.85 12.48
C VAL A 71 15.89 -14.13 12.44
N LEU A 72 16.60 -13.65 11.42
CA LEU A 72 18.06 -13.81 11.32
C LEU A 72 18.79 -13.01 12.40
N GLU A 73 18.37 -11.78 12.67
CA GLU A 73 18.91 -10.95 13.76
C GLU A 73 18.70 -11.63 15.13
N LEU A 74 17.51 -12.17 15.40
CA LEU A 74 17.25 -12.95 16.62
C LEU A 74 18.15 -14.18 16.75
N LYS A 75 18.45 -14.88 15.65
CA LYS A 75 19.38 -16.02 15.67
C LYS A 75 20.81 -15.56 15.99
N ILE A 76 21.25 -14.44 15.42
CA ILE A 76 22.55 -13.85 15.72
C ILE A 76 22.63 -13.45 17.19
N ASP A 77 21.59 -12.82 17.74
CA ASP A 77 21.54 -12.42 19.14
C ASP A 77 21.56 -13.62 20.08
N ILE A 78 20.83 -14.70 19.79
CA ILE A 78 20.86 -15.93 20.60
C ILE A 78 22.26 -16.57 20.55
N LEU A 79 22.88 -16.64 19.37
CA LEU A 79 24.23 -17.18 19.23
C LEU A 79 25.24 -16.32 19.98
N ALA A 80 25.13 -15.00 19.87
CA ALA A 80 25.97 -14.05 20.59
C ALA A 80 25.80 -14.21 22.11
N CYS A 81 24.56 -14.27 22.62
CA CYS A 81 24.30 -14.53 24.03
C CYS A 81 24.94 -15.84 24.50
N ARG A 82 24.91 -16.89 23.68
CA ARG A 82 25.54 -18.18 24.02
C ARG A 82 27.06 -18.08 24.08
N THR A 83 27.70 -17.38 23.14
CA THR A 83 29.15 -17.18 23.16
C THR A 83 29.56 -16.29 24.34
N PHE A 84 28.83 -15.20 24.59
CA PHE A 84 29.11 -14.30 25.71
C PHE A 84 28.89 -14.96 27.08
N ALA A 85 27.93 -15.89 27.21
CA ALA A 85 27.75 -16.68 28.42
C ALA A 85 28.92 -17.64 28.69
N SER A 86 29.62 -18.10 27.64
CA SER A 86 30.84 -18.89 27.77
C SER A 86 32.09 -18.03 28.05
N ASP A 87 32.12 -16.79 27.55
CA ASP A 87 33.30 -15.92 27.62
C ASP A 87 33.36 -15.03 28.88
N GLY A 88 32.31 -14.98 29.71
CA GLY A 88 32.34 -14.32 31.02
C GLY A 88 32.61 -12.80 30.98
N VAL A 89 32.40 -12.13 29.84
CA VAL A 89 32.66 -10.69 29.68
C VAL A 89 31.40 -9.93 29.26
N GLY A 90 31.09 -8.89 30.04
CA GLY A 90 29.84 -8.14 29.98
C GLY A 90 29.69 -7.17 28.80
N SER A 91 28.43 -7.07 28.35
CA SER A 91 27.78 -6.01 27.55
C SER A 91 28.22 -5.80 26.09
N ARG A 92 27.40 -6.32 25.15
CA ARG A 92 27.10 -5.60 23.89
C ARG A 92 25.68 -5.07 23.98
N THR A 93 25.52 -3.75 23.89
CA THR A 93 24.22 -3.11 23.75
C THR A 93 23.61 -3.48 22.39
N PRO A 94 22.28 -3.71 22.31
CA PRO A 94 21.64 -4.07 21.05
C PRO A 94 21.84 -2.94 20.04
N ARG A 95 22.41 -3.25 18.87
CA ARG A 95 22.51 -2.33 17.74
C ARG A 95 21.10 -2.05 17.25
N ARG A 96 20.46 -1.03 17.82
CA ARG A 96 19.23 -0.44 17.31
C ARG A 96 19.57 0.29 16.01
N THR A 97 19.59 -0.43 14.90
CA THR A 97 19.67 0.17 13.57
C THR A 97 18.38 0.95 13.34
N ARG A 98 18.46 2.26 13.59
CA ARG A 98 17.45 3.24 13.21
C ARG A 98 17.47 3.30 11.68
N ILE A 99 16.50 2.67 11.04
CA ILE A 99 16.30 2.75 9.60
C ILE A 99 15.67 4.11 9.32
N SER A 100 16.44 5.00 8.68
CA SER A 100 15.99 6.28 8.10
C SER A 100 15.30 6.06 6.76
#